data_AF-R6ALJ8-F1
#
_entry.id   AF-R6ALJ8-F1
#
_cell.length_a   1.000
_cell.length_b   1.000
_cell.length_c   1.000
_cell.angle_alpha   90.00
_cell.angle_beta   90.00
_cell.angle_gamma   90.00
#
_symmetry.space_group_name_H-M   'P 1'
#
loop_
_entity.id
_entity.type
_entity.pdbx_description
1 polymer ?
#
loop_
_entity_poly.entity_id
_entity_poly.type
_entity_poly.pdbx_seq_one_letter_code
_entity_poly.pdbx_strand_id
1 'polypeptide(L)'
;MNNLIIQIIVLGAILLLYNYRKQIHRYLDRLMNNDDREGIFQEPCALENAFDELNIEYKKDLDDEGNVLYMFKYQAGEFYMRYNEAATSMQLTFPYITDAEVDKIDLVRTACNDVNGVTPMTSAVYKVDVEGDTYKINIHIIAGLPRLSDLKEMVHTLRYTLNDCFRLRSMFCSHLKDIIEASNREQADDIEYEMASNERMKQIMASTEAMACEAKNHDAPVAADGITTLGEWLANCDIMPQGAQIQQIVCEGDDGYHFTSKDIDTITSYRLTEPIVHQLGADNAPTAETASIKIIFTIGEEADSNKHTVIVALEKAATIDKDKVTYIRINYVTSNRAATSTATRIPAEVAVTPKAGSMTIGFDWTTGKNKQAEFDYMWADARDKERDGHRDEWTAEQKLIHDLTDPTLAYNMYWGYKLMLQKRFYEASQHFEYVWRQNNEHIKRNGEKSHAKWQKFYDTCFMLGTCYLNIGQYYKAFYYLQNLEGSSHPQYARTTIACLMGAKDYRAQHAIENCQTQIEERIKELTQTEQEVPPYLLDLYHFIKCNSVTFNIENAHYNEAEETCKEMLKNSDEKDFALDSLAKIQSLRNEGKALPTESQSTSSDIQED
;
A
#
# COMPACT_ATOMS: atom_id res chain seq x y z
N MET A 1 46.79 -33.57 59.77
CA MET A 1 45.32 -33.78 59.83
C MET A 1 44.58 -33.21 58.61
N ASN A 2 44.93 -32.04 58.08
CA ASN A 2 44.15 -31.42 56.98
C ASN A 2 44.19 -32.17 55.63
N ASN A 3 45.31 -32.79 55.23
CA ASN A 3 45.36 -33.51 53.94
C ASN A 3 44.54 -34.80 53.91
N LEU A 4 44.37 -35.47 55.04
CA LEU A 4 43.58 -36.70 55.12
C LEU A 4 42.08 -36.40 54.98
N ILE A 5 41.62 -35.29 55.56
CA ILE A 5 40.23 -34.84 55.50
C ILE A 5 39.86 -34.42 54.06
N ILE A 6 40.75 -33.71 53.36
CA ILE A 6 40.53 -33.31 51.96
C ILE A 6 40.46 -34.55 51.05
N GLN A 7 41.32 -35.54 51.26
CA GLN A 7 41.27 -36.79 50.48
C GLN A 7 39.97 -37.57 50.71
N ILE A 8 39.46 -37.62 51.96
CA ILE A 8 38.19 -38.29 52.27
C ILE A 8 37.00 -37.55 51.63
N ILE A 9 36.99 -36.22 51.62
CA ILE A 9 35.93 -35.43 50.99
C ILE A 9 35.95 -35.61 49.47
N VAL A 10 37.12 -35.62 48.84
CA VAL A 10 37.25 -35.84 47.39
C VAL A 10 36.84 -37.26 47.01
N LEU A 11 37.25 -38.28 47.78
CA LEU A 11 36.78 -39.66 47.58
C LEU A 11 35.27 -39.79 47.77
N GLY A 12 34.70 -39.11 48.77
CA GLY A 12 33.26 -39.07 49.00
C GLY A 12 32.49 -38.42 47.84
N ALA A 13 33.00 -37.32 47.29
CA ALA A 13 32.42 -36.66 46.13
C ALA A 13 32.51 -37.52 44.86
N ILE A 14 33.62 -38.22 44.64
CA ILE A 14 33.78 -39.16 43.51
C ILE A 14 32.82 -40.36 43.66
N LEU A 15 32.65 -40.89 44.87
CA LEU A 15 31.70 -41.97 45.14
C LEU A 15 30.24 -41.53 44.96
N LEU A 16 29.89 -40.30 45.37
CA LEU A 16 28.59 -39.70 45.12
C LEU A 16 28.33 -39.52 43.63
N LEU A 17 29.28 -38.96 42.88
CA LEU A 17 29.17 -38.79 41.43
C LEU A 17 29.09 -40.14 40.69
N TYR A 18 29.83 -41.15 41.14
CA TYR A 18 29.76 -42.50 40.58
C TYR A 18 28.41 -43.16 40.86
N ASN A 19 27.87 -43.03 42.08
CA ASN A 19 26.54 -43.56 42.42
C ASN A 19 25.42 -42.82 41.68
N TYR A 20 25.55 -41.50 41.52
CA TYR A 20 24.60 -40.69 40.76
C TYR A 20 24.63 -41.08 39.28
N ARG A 21 25.82 -41.25 38.70
CA ARG A 21 25.99 -41.73 37.32
C ARG A 21 25.46 -43.15 37.13
N LYS A 22 25.64 -44.04 38.12
CA LYS A 22 25.09 -45.41 38.11
C LYS A 22 23.57 -45.43 38.26
N GLN A 23 22.99 -44.52 39.03
CA GLN A 23 21.54 -44.34 39.10
C GLN A 23 20.97 -43.80 37.79
N ILE A 24 21.61 -42.79 37.18
CA ILE A 24 21.22 -42.28 35.86
C ILE A 24 21.37 -43.36 34.80
N HIS A 25 22.44 -44.16 34.83
CA HIS A 25 22.61 -45.25 33.87
C HIS A 25 21.55 -46.35 34.06
N ARG A 26 21.19 -46.71 35.29
CA ARG A 26 20.06 -47.64 35.56
C ARG A 26 18.71 -47.05 35.17
N TYR A 27 18.52 -45.75 35.31
CA TYR A 27 17.31 -45.04 34.91
C TYR A 27 17.19 -44.97 33.39
N LEU A 28 18.30 -44.72 32.69
CA LEU A 28 18.40 -44.74 31.24
C LEU A 28 18.28 -46.16 30.67
N ASP A 29 18.89 -47.17 31.30
CA ASP A 29 18.72 -48.59 30.92
C ASP A 29 17.26 -49.05 31.10
N ARG A 30 16.56 -48.54 32.13
CA ARG A 30 15.11 -48.76 32.31
C ARG A 30 14.26 -48.02 31.26
N LEU A 31 14.73 -46.89 30.74
CA LEU A 31 14.08 -46.15 29.66
C LEU A 31 14.35 -46.77 28.28
N MET A 32 15.49 -47.46 28.10
CA MET A 32 15.91 -48.01 26.81
C MET A 32 15.59 -49.50 26.61
N ASN A 33 15.29 -50.27 27.66
CA ASN A 33 14.77 -51.63 27.51
C ASN A 33 13.25 -51.60 27.27
N ASN A 34 12.86 -52.00 26.06
CA ASN A 34 11.51 -51.86 25.50
C ASN A 34 10.42 -52.77 26.12
N ASP A 35 10.73 -53.63 27.09
CA ASP A 35 9.79 -54.68 27.55
C ASP A 35 8.97 -54.37 28.82
N ASP A 36 9.18 -53.24 29.50
CA ASP A 36 8.49 -52.90 30.77
C ASP A 36 7.61 -51.63 30.69
N ARG A 37 7.02 -51.31 29.54
CA ARG A 37 6.16 -50.10 29.38
C ARG A 37 4.76 -50.21 29.99
N GLU A 38 4.26 -51.40 30.32
CA GLU A 38 2.86 -51.58 30.73
C GLU A 38 2.57 -51.37 32.24
N GLY A 39 3.57 -51.07 33.07
CA GLY A 39 3.40 -51.07 34.54
C GLY A 39 3.49 -49.73 35.29
N ILE A 40 3.90 -48.63 34.65
CA ILE A 40 4.32 -47.40 35.40
C ILE A 40 3.51 -46.14 35.05
N PHE A 41 2.82 -46.08 33.93
CA PHE A 41 1.98 -44.93 33.58
C PHE A 41 0.51 -45.25 33.88
N GLN A 42 -0.01 -44.73 35.00
CA GLN A 42 -1.44 -44.65 35.21
C GLN A 42 -2.04 -43.80 34.09
N GLU A 43 -3.11 -44.28 33.45
CA GLU A 43 -3.82 -43.51 32.43
C GLU A 43 -4.15 -42.09 32.97
N PRO A 44 -3.90 -41.03 32.18
CA PRO A 44 -4.25 -39.67 32.57
C PRO A 44 -5.75 -39.57 32.91
N CYS A 45 -6.12 -38.78 33.91
CA CYS A 45 -7.53 -38.60 34.22
C CYS A 45 -8.24 -37.88 33.07
N ALA A 46 -9.48 -38.26 32.77
CA ALA A 46 -10.28 -37.60 31.76
C ALA A 46 -10.52 -36.12 32.15
N LEU A 47 -10.24 -35.21 31.23
CA LEU A 47 -10.37 -33.77 31.45
C LEU A 47 -11.82 -33.36 31.73
N GLU A 48 -12.77 -34.08 31.13
CA GLU A 48 -14.20 -33.94 31.36
C GLU A 48 -14.56 -34.05 32.85
N ASN A 49 -13.92 -34.96 33.58
CA ASN A 49 -14.16 -35.11 35.03
C ASN A 49 -13.68 -33.88 35.81
N ALA A 50 -12.60 -33.23 35.35
CA ALA A 50 -12.11 -32.01 35.99
C ALA A 50 -13.03 -30.81 35.69
N PHE A 51 -13.65 -30.76 34.52
CA PHE A 51 -14.68 -29.77 34.21
C PHE A 51 -15.94 -29.96 35.06
N ASP A 52 -16.39 -31.20 35.26
CA ASP A 52 -17.55 -31.51 36.09
C ASP A 52 -17.33 -31.07 37.56
N GLU A 53 -16.17 -31.39 38.15
CA GLU A 53 -15.80 -30.94 39.52
C GLU A 53 -15.67 -29.41 39.65
N LEU A 54 -15.38 -28.71 38.55
CA LEU A 54 -15.32 -27.25 38.50
C LEU A 54 -16.66 -26.60 38.14
N ASN A 55 -17.70 -27.39 37.86
CA ASN A 55 -18.98 -26.94 37.28
C ASN A 55 -18.79 -26.09 36.02
N ILE A 56 -17.93 -26.53 35.11
CA ILE A 56 -17.66 -25.86 33.83
C ILE A 56 -18.45 -26.56 32.73
N GLU A 57 -19.38 -25.83 32.11
CA GLU A 57 -20.03 -26.27 30.87
C GLU A 57 -19.07 -26.10 29.68
N TYR A 58 -18.93 -27.15 28.87
CA TYR A 58 -18.03 -27.16 27.72
C TYR A 58 -18.72 -27.70 26.46
N LYS A 59 -18.25 -27.23 25.31
CA LYS A 59 -18.54 -27.81 23.98
C LYS A 59 -17.28 -28.51 23.49
N LYS A 60 -17.43 -29.77 23.04
CA LYS A 60 -16.35 -30.56 22.44
C LYS A 60 -16.51 -30.56 20.92
N ASP A 61 -15.44 -30.25 20.22
CA ASP A 61 -15.36 -30.22 18.75
C ASP A 61 -14.00 -30.78 18.28
N LEU A 62 -13.82 -30.86 16.96
CA LEU A 62 -12.51 -31.10 16.35
C LEU A 62 -12.03 -29.82 15.67
N ASP A 63 -10.75 -29.49 15.81
CA ASP A 63 -10.16 -28.40 15.03
C ASP A 63 -9.80 -28.84 13.60
N ASP A 64 -9.37 -27.89 12.76
CA ASP A 64 -9.03 -28.12 11.34
C ASP A 64 -7.90 -29.14 11.13
N GLU A 65 -7.09 -29.39 12.17
CA GLU A 65 -6.00 -30.37 12.18
C GLU A 65 -6.43 -31.74 12.76
N GLY A 66 -7.70 -31.89 13.13
CA GLY A 66 -8.27 -33.10 13.72
C GLY A 66 -7.93 -33.30 15.20
N ASN A 67 -7.41 -32.28 15.90
CA ASN A 67 -7.21 -32.32 17.34
C ASN A 67 -8.53 -32.06 18.07
N VAL A 68 -8.66 -32.58 19.29
CA VAL A 68 -9.84 -32.32 20.12
C VAL A 68 -9.78 -30.91 20.67
N LEU A 69 -10.86 -30.16 20.50
CA LEU A 69 -11.03 -28.80 20.97
C LEU A 69 -12.16 -28.73 22.01
N TYR A 70 -11.86 -28.22 23.20
CA TYR A 70 -12.86 -27.91 24.22
C TYR A 70 -13.04 -26.39 24.28
N MET A 71 -14.26 -25.91 24.03
CA MET A 71 -14.63 -24.50 24.20
C MET A 71 -15.49 -24.36 25.44
N PHE A 72 -15.13 -23.47 26.36
CA PHE A 72 -15.83 -23.35 27.63
C PHE A 72 -15.76 -21.93 28.19
N LYS A 73 -16.67 -21.63 29.12
CA LYS A 73 -16.67 -20.35 29.86
C LYS A 73 -16.25 -20.60 31.29
N TYR A 74 -15.35 -19.76 31.79
CA TYR A 74 -14.98 -19.75 33.20
C TYR A 74 -14.97 -18.31 33.70
N GLN A 75 -15.83 -18.03 34.69
CA GLN A 75 -16.10 -16.67 35.16
C GLN A 75 -16.52 -15.75 33.97
N ALA A 76 -15.83 -14.64 33.77
CA ALA A 76 -16.08 -13.69 32.69
C ALA A 76 -15.18 -13.92 31.44
N GLY A 77 -14.47 -15.05 31.36
CA GLY A 77 -13.58 -15.37 30.25
C GLY A 77 -14.10 -16.53 29.41
N GLU A 78 -13.96 -16.40 28.09
CA GLU A 78 -14.14 -17.49 27.13
C GLU A 78 -12.79 -18.13 26.86
N PHE A 79 -12.70 -19.45 27.00
CA PHE A 79 -11.46 -20.20 26.84
C PHE A 79 -11.66 -21.31 25.82
N TYR A 80 -10.57 -21.68 25.17
CA TYR A 80 -10.51 -22.94 24.46
C TYR A 80 -9.27 -23.73 24.85
N MET A 81 -9.38 -25.05 24.82
CA MET A 81 -8.29 -25.96 25.12
C MET A 81 -8.14 -26.98 24.01
N ARG A 82 -6.95 -27.00 23.40
CA ARG A 82 -6.59 -27.92 22.34
C ARG A 82 -5.82 -29.10 22.92
N TYR A 83 -6.24 -30.29 22.50
CA TYR A 83 -5.71 -31.57 22.97
C TYR A 83 -5.39 -32.48 21.78
N ASN A 84 -4.15 -32.96 21.73
CA ASN A 84 -3.68 -33.99 20.82
C ASN A 84 -3.29 -35.24 21.62
N GLU A 85 -3.76 -36.42 21.20
CA GLU A 85 -3.49 -37.68 21.92
C GLU A 85 -2.00 -38.02 22.04
N ALA A 86 -1.18 -37.60 21.06
CA ALA A 86 0.26 -37.82 21.05
C ALA A 86 1.04 -36.80 21.92
N ALA A 87 0.41 -35.72 22.38
CA ALA A 87 1.06 -34.67 23.14
C ALA A 87 1.07 -34.95 24.67
N THR A 88 2.17 -34.59 25.32
CA THR A 88 2.35 -34.72 26.78
C THR A 88 1.67 -33.60 27.58
N SER A 89 1.19 -32.55 26.91
CA SER A 89 0.54 -31.39 27.50
C SER A 89 -0.62 -30.91 26.64
N MET A 90 -1.62 -30.32 27.28
CA MET A 90 -2.75 -29.62 26.65
C MET A 90 -2.44 -28.13 26.57
N GLN A 91 -2.91 -27.46 25.53
CA GLN A 91 -2.76 -26.01 25.39
C GLN A 91 -4.09 -25.33 25.72
N LEU A 92 -4.12 -24.54 26.79
CA LEU A 92 -5.20 -23.65 27.13
C LEU A 92 -4.95 -22.28 26.49
N THR A 93 -5.96 -21.69 25.88
CA THR A 93 -5.88 -20.34 25.33
C THR A 93 -7.03 -19.48 25.84
N PHE A 94 -6.69 -18.27 26.29
CA PHE A 94 -7.60 -17.18 26.58
C PHE A 94 -7.42 -16.11 25.48
N PRO A 95 -8.26 -16.12 24.44
CA PRO A 95 -8.06 -15.26 23.28
C PRO A 95 -8.56 -13.83 23.50
N TYR A 96 -8.07 -12.91 22.67
CA TYR A 96 -8.57 -11.52 22.55
C TYR A 96 -8.70 -10.81 23.89
N ILE A 97 -7.64 -10.88 24.71
CA ILE A 97 -7.64 -10.25 26.02
C ILE A 97 -7.56 -8.72 25.93
N THR A 98 -6.95 -8.21 24.85
CA THR A 98 -6.87 -6.81 24.45
C THR A 98 -6.32 -6.74 23.01
N ASP A 99 -6.48 -5.59 22.37
CA ASP A 99 -5.92 -5.26 21.06
C ASP A 99 -4.99 -4.03 21.10
N ALA A 100 -4.21 -3.83 20.05
CA ALA A 100 -3.37 -2.64 19.85
C ALA A 100 -3.19 -2.32 18.35
N GLU A 101 -2.91 -1.06 18.04
CA GLU A 101 -2.54 -0.61 16.69
C GLU A 101 -1.16 -1.17 16.28
N VAL A 102 -0.97 -1.42 14.98
CA VAL A 102 0.24 -2.09 14.47
C VAL A 102 1.50 -1.25 14.54
N ASP A 103 1.37 0.07 14.58
CA ASP A 103 2.49 0.97 14.85
C ASP A 103 3.07 0.79 16.27
N LYS A 104 2.31 0.20 17.20
CA LYS A 104 2.73 -0.09 18.58
C LYS A 104 3.30 -1.50 18.78
N ILE A 105 3.64 -2.23 17.70
CA ILE A 105 4.10 -3.63 17.78
C ILE A 105 5.31 -3.82 18.69
N ASP A 106 6.26 -2.87 18.72
CA ASP A 106 7.45 -2.98 19.57
C ASP A 106 7.12 -2.75 21.05
N LEU A 107 6.10 -1.93 21.35
CA LEU A 107 5.60 -1.77 22.72
C LEU A 107 4.88 -3.03 23.20
N VAL A 108 4.09 -3.67 22.32
CA VAL A 108 3.44 -4.95 22.62
C VAL A 108 4.49 -6.04 22.87
N ARG A 109 5.55 -6.12 22.06
CA ARG A 109 6.68 -7.05 22.27
C ARG A 109 7.36 -6.82 23.61
N THR A 110 7.60 -5.56 23.97
CA THR A 110 8.21 -5.18 25.25
C THR A 110 7.31 -5.62 26.41
N ALA A 111 6.01 -5.30 26.34
CA ALA A 111 5.04 -5.71 27.34
C ALA A 111 4.95 -7.23 27.48
N CYS A 112 4.96 -7.99 26.38
CA CYS A 112 4.98 -9.44 26.39
C CYS A 112 6.24 -9.96 27.09
N ASN A 113 7.42 -9.44 26.76
CA ASN A 113 8.68 -9.87 27.36
C ASN A 113 8.73 -9.58 28.87
N ASP A 114 8.18 -8.44 29.31
CA ASP A 114 8.21 -8.04 30.70
C ASP A 114 7.28 -8.86 31.59
N VAL A 115 6.12 -9.30 31.06
CA VAL A 115 5.16 -10.09 31.85
C VAL A 115 5.37 -11.60 31.70
N ASN A 116 5.96 -12.06 30.59
CA ASN A 116 6.19 -13.48 30.35
C ASN A 116 7.28 -13.99 31.30
N GLY A 117 6.94 -15.01 32.10
CA GLY A 117 7.80 -15.54 33.15
C GLY A 117 7.45 -15.07 34.57
N VAL A 118 6.48 -14.16 34.73
CA VAL A 118 5.96 -13.78 36.06
C VAL A 118 5.09 -14.88 36.66
N THR A 119 4.18 -15.45 35.86
CA THR A 119 3.32 -16.55 36.24
C THR A 119 3.80 -17.86 35.61
N PRO A 120 3.86 -18.98 36.36
CA PRO A 120 4.26 -20.26 35.81
C PRO A 120 3.29 -20.70 34.69
N MET A 121 3.82 -21.38 33.68
CA MET A 121 3.03 -22.05 32.63
C MET A 121 2.13 -21.18 31.75
N THR A 122 2.10 -19.85 31.93
CA THR A 122 1.27 -18.91 31.15
C THR A 122 2.15 -17.91 30.41
N SER A 123 1.71 -17.48 29.23
CA SER A 123 2.42 -16.48 28.44
C SER A 123 1.44 -15.65 27.60
N ALA A 124 1.62 -14.33 27.62
CA ALA A 124 0.99 -13.42 26.68
C ALA A 124 1.69 -13.54 25.32
N VAL A 125 0.90 -13.78 24.28
CA VAL A 125 1.33 -13.89 22.88
C VAL A 125 0.45 -12.99 22.03
N TYR A 126 0.96 -12.54 20.89
CA TYR A 126 0.21 -11.68 19.99
C TYR A 126 0.14 -12.29 18.59
N LYS A 127 -0.93 -11.95 17.87
CA LYS A 127 -1.15 -12.26 16.47
C LYS A 127 -1.49 -10.96 15.75
N VAL A 128 -0.88 -10.75 14.58
CA VAL A 128 -1.25 -9.63 13.71
C VAL A 128 -2.31 -10.15 12.75
N ASP A 129 -3.49 -9.55 12.79
CA ASP A 129 -4.60 -9.86 11.90
C ASP A 129 -4.87 -8.65 10.97
N VAL A 130 -5.40 -8.93 9.80
CA VAL A 130 -5.80 -7.92 8.81
C VAL A 130 -7.31 -7.75 8.92
N GLU A 131 -7.76 -6.56 9.26
CA GLU A 131 -9.18 -6.18 9.31
C GLU A 131 -9.39 -5.06 8.26
N GLY A 132 -9.88 -5.44 7.08
CA GLY A 132 -9.94 -4.56 5.91
C GLY A 132 -8.55 -4.17 5.39
N ASP A 133 -8.30 -2.86 5.25
CA ASP A 133 -6.97 -2.31 4.88
C ASP A 133 -6.09 -1.98 6.10
N THR A 134 -6.56 -2.29 7.32
CA THR A 134 -5.87 -1.95 8.57
C THR A 134 -5.33 -3.21 9.25
N TYR A 135 -4.07 -3.14 9.67
CA TYR A 135 -3.46 -4.21 10.46
C TYR A 135 -3.70 -3.93 11.95
N LYS A 136 -4.19 -4.93 12.69
CA LYS A 136 -4.37 -4.87 14.15
C LYS A 136 -3.61 -5.99 14.86
N ILE A 137 -3.15 -5.71 16.07
CA ILE A 137 -2.49 -6.68 16.92
C ILE A 137 -3.50 -7.19 17.94
N ASN A 138 -3.82 -8.48 17.88
CA ASN A 138 -4.64 -9.16 18.86
C ASN A 138 -3.74 -9.89 19.87
N ILE A 139 -4.00 -9.68 21.16
CA ILE A 139 -3.23 -10.32 22.23
C ILE A 139 -4.06 -11.44 22.86
N HIS A 140 -3.40 -12.58 23.08
CA HIS A 140 -3.95 -13.79 23.67
C HIS A 140 -3.06 -14.23 24.84
N ILE A 141 -3.61 -15.00 25.78
CA ILE A 141 -2.81 -15.71 26.78
C ILE A 141 -2.88 -17.20 26.47
N ILE A 142 -1.72 -17.84 26.38
CA ILE A 142 -1.61 -19.29 26.25
C ILE A 142 -1.06 -19.89 27.54
N ALA A 143 -1.46 -21.11 27.85
CA ALA A 143 -0.94 -21.86 28.97
C ALA A 143 -0.75 -23.35 28.65
N GLY A 144 0.37 -23.92 29.10
CA GLY A 144 0.65 -25.34 28.97
C GLY A 144 0.19 -26.11 30.20
N LEU A 145 -0.77 -27.01 30.04
CA LEU A 145 -1.28 -27.86 31.12
C LEU A 145 -0.72 -29.29 31.01
N PRO A 146 -0.02 -29.80 32.03
CA PRO A 146 0.44 -31.19 32.02
C PRO A 146 -0.73 -32.17 32.12
N ARG A 147 -0.57 -33.36 31.56
CA ARG A 147 -1.52 -34.46 31.76
C ARG A 147 -1.23 -35.13 33.10
N LEU A 148 -2.20 -35.05 34.01
CA LEU A 148 -2.10 -35.62 35.35
C LEU A 148 -3.03 -36.83 35.49
N SER A 149 -2.61 -37.85 36.23
CA SER A 149 -3.41 -39.04 36.49
C SER A 149 -4.34 -38.87 37.70
N ASP A 150 -4.02 -37.96 38.63
CA ASP A 150 -4.84 -37.65 39.80
C ASP A 150 -5.85 -36.53 39.51
N LEU A 151 -7.14 -36.81 39.74
CA LEU A 151 -8.23 -35.86 39.48
C LEU A 151 -8.13 -34.60 40.35
N LYS A 152 -7.74 -34.72 41.62
CA LYS A 152 -7.67 -33.55 42.52
C LYS A 152 -6.53 -32.64 42.11
N GLU A 153 -5.38 -33.19 41.74
CA GLU A 153 -4.25 -32.42 41.21
C GLU A 153 -4.61 -31.76 39.87
N MET A 154 -5.35 -32.45 38.99
CA MET A 154 -5.82 -31.88 37.73
C MET A 154 -6.79 -30.72 37.95
N VAL A 155 -7.81 -30.90 38.80
CA VAL A 155 -8.77 -29.86 39.17
C VAL A 155 -8.07 -28.65 39.80
N HIS A 156 -7.09 -28.90 40.67
CA HIS A 156 -6.30 -27.84 41.29
C HIS A 156 -5.46 -27.08 40.26
N THR A 157 -4.75 -27.80 39.40
CA THR A 157 -3.87 -27.22 38.37
C THR A 157 -4.66 -26.41 37.34
N LEU A 158 -5.79 -26.94 36.87
CA LEU A 158 -6.67 -26.24 35.93
C LEU A 158 -7.24 -24.96 36.55
N ARG A 159 -7.75 -25.03 37.79
CA ARG A 159 -8.26 -23.84 38.51
C ARG A 159 -7.18 -22.80 38.71
N TYR A 160 -5.97 -23.22 39.08
CA TYR A 160 -4.84 -22.31 39.29
C TYR A 160 -4.44 -21.61 37.99
N THR A 161 -4.30 -22.38 36.91
CA THR A 161 -3.94 -21.87 35.58
C THR A 161 -4.99 -20.88 35.05
N LEU A 162 -6.28 -21.17 35.21
CA LEU A 162 -7.36 -20.26 34.82
C LEU A 162 -7.31 -18.93 35.58
N ASN A 163 -7.02 -18.97 36.88
CA ASN A 163 -6.86 -17.75 37.68
C ASN A 163 -5.58 -16.97 37.30
N ASP A 164 -4.49 -17.67 36.99
CA ASP A 164 -3.25 -17.05 36.52
C ASP A 164 -3.43 -16.36 35.16
N CYS A 165 -4.25 -16.90 34.26
CA CYS A 165 -4.61 -16.22 33.02
C CYS A 165 -5.28 -14.85 33.28
N PHE A 166 -6.21 -14.76 34.23
CA PHE A 166 -6.81 -13.47 34.58
C PHE A 166 -5.82 -12.51 35.23
N ARG A 167 -4.93 -13.01 36.08
CA ARG A 167 -3.89 -12.22 36.73
C ARG A 167 -2.91 -11.66 35.70
N LEU A 168 -2.44 -12.50 34.78
CA LEU A 168 -1.54 -12.09 33.71
C LEU A 168 -2.20 -11.09 32.77
N ARG A 169 -3.49 -11.26 32.44
CA ARG A 169 -4.27 -10.26 31.68
C ARG A 169 -4.23 -8.90 32.36
N SER A 170 -4.57 -8.84 33.65
CA SER A 170 -4.57 -7.57 34.39
C SER A 170 -3.19 -6.91 34.44
N MET A 171 -2.13 -7.70 34.63
CA MET A 171 -0.76 -7.19 34.61
C MET A 171 -0.36 -6.67 33.22
N PHE A 172 -0.63 -7.45 32.17
CA PHE A 172 -0.33 -7.07 30.79
C PHE A 172 -1.06 -5.80 30.37
N CYS A 173 -2.38 -5.73 30.58
CA CYS A 173 -3.19 -4.57 30.20
C CYS A 173 -2.75 -3.29 30.92
N SER A 174 -2.39 -3.39 32.21
CA SER A 174 -1.86 -2.24 32.96
C SER A 174 -0.50 -1.80 32.42
N HIS A 175 0.42 -2.75 32.23
CA HIS A 175 1.78 -2.45 31.80
C HIS A 175 1.86 -1.91 30.37
N LEU A 176 1.08 -2.49 29.45
CA LEU A 176 0.98 -2.01 28.07
C LEU A 176 0.47 -0.56 28.05
N LYS A 177 -0.55 -0.25 28.85
CA LYS A 177 -1.07 1.12 28.98
C LYS A 177 0.00 2.08 29.49
N ASP A 178 0.74 1.69 30.52
CA ASP A 178 1.80 2.52 31.11
C ASP A 178 2.93 2.80 30.11
N ILE A 179 3.36 1.78 29.35
CA ILE A 179 4.39 1.93 28.29
C ILE A 179 3.89 2.82 27.15
N ILE A 180 2.64 2.67 26.71
CA ILE A 180 2.06 3.53 25.66
C ILE A 180 1.99 4.98 26.14
N GLU A 181 1.54 5.23 27.38
CA GLU A 181 1.49 6.58 27.95
C GLU A 181 2.88 7.19 28.17
N ALA A 182 3.90 6.37 28.46
CA ALA A 182 5.29 6.82 28.54
C ALA A 182 5.86 7.13 27.15
N SER A 183 5.66 6.25 26.17
CA SER A 183 6.10 6.42 24.79
C SER A 183 5.46 7.66 24.14
N ASN A 184 4.17 7.90 24.38
CA ASN A 184 3.50 9.10 23.87
C ASN A 184 4.02 10.39 24.53
N ARG A 185 4.51 10.33 25.78
CA ARG A 185 5.16 11.47 26.45
C ARG A 185 6.56 11.72 25.91
N GLU A 186 7.32 10.66 25.63
CA GLU A 186 8.65 10.76 25.02
C GLU A 186 8.58 11.18 23.54
N GLN A 187 7.59 10.69 22.77
CA GLN A 187 7.33 11.11 21.38
C GLN A 187 6.92 12.58 21.25
N ALA A 188 6.39 13.20 22.31
CA ALA A 188 6.08 14.62 22.32
C ALA A 188 7.33 15.51 22.50
N ASP A 189 8.44 14.95 22.98
CA ASP A 189 9.71 15.64 23.23
C ASP A 189 10.85 15.17 22.29
N ASP A 190 10.63 14.17 21.43
CA ASP A 190 11.62 13.63 20.49
C ASP A 190 11.58 14.37 19.14
N ILE A 191 12.42 15.39 19.04
CA ILE A 191 12.63 16.23 17.86
C ILE A 191 13.08 15.39 16.65
N GLU A 192 13.85 14.30 16.84
CA GLU A 192 14.34 13.47 15.71
C GLU A 192 13.23 12.60 15.12
N TYR A 193 12.37 12.01 15.97
CA TYR A 193 11.20 11.27 15.51
C TYR A 193 10.16 12.19 14.86
N GLU A 194 9.94 13.39 15.42
CA GLU A 194 9.07 14.40 14.79
C GLU A 194 9.64 14.87 13.45
N MET A 195 10.96 15.05 13.32
CA MET A 195 11.61 15.37 12.04
C MET A 195 11.48 14.23 11.02
N ALA A 196 11.71 12.98 11.41
CA ALA A 196 11.59 11.83 10.51
C ALA A 196 10.13 11.54 10.09
N SER A 197 9.18 11.69 11.02
CA SER A 197 7.75 11.58 10.76
C SER A 197 7.25 12.73 9.89
N ASN A 198 7.72 13.96 10.12
CA ASN A 198 7.43 15.10 9.27
C ASN A 198 8.08 14.98 7.87
N GLU A 199 9.28 14.41 7.75
CA GLU A 199 9.90 14.14 6.45
C GLU A 199 9.11 13.08 5.67
N ARG A 200 8.71 11.98 6.33
CA ARG A 200 7.82 10.96 5.76
C ARG A 200 6.45 11.53 5.41
N MET A 201 5.87 12.38 6.24
CA MET A 201 4.59 13.05 5.98
C MET A 201 4.71 14.02 4.80
N LYS A 202 5.78 14.83 4.74
CA LYS A 202 6.09 15.69 3.59
C LYS A 202 6.26 14.88 2.30
N GLN A 203 6.90 13.72 2.37
CA GLN A 203 7.00 12.79 1.25
C GLN A 203 5.63 12.25 0.82
N ILE A 204 4.80 11.80 1.77
CA ILE A 204 3.44 11.33 1.47
C ILE A 204 2.62 12.46 0.88
N MET A 205 2.66 13.67 1.45
CA MET A 205 1.95 14.84 0.94
C MET A 205 2.43 15.25 -0.45
N ALA A 206 3.75 15.35 -0.68
CA ALA A 206 4.30 15.72 -1.99
C ALA A 206 4.02 14.65 -3.06
N SER A 207 4.11 13.36 -2.71
CA SER A 207 3.74 12.27 -3.62
C SER A 207 2.22 12.24 -3.88
N THR A 208 1.40 12.53 -2.88
CA THR A 208 -0.07 12.62 -3.02
C THR A 208 -0.47 13.84 -3.84
N GLU A 209 0.24 14.96 -3.68
CA GLU A 209 0.04 16.15 -4.50
C GLU A 209 0.45 15.89 -5.95
N ALA A 210 1.58 15.22 -6.19
CA ALA A 210 1.95 14.75 -7.52
C ALA A 210 0.88 13.81 -8.11
N MET A 211 0.20 13.01 -7.27
CA MET A 211 -0.93 12.17 -7.68
C MET A 211 -2.24 12.96 -7.93
N ALA A 212 -2.42 14.10 -7.29
CA ALA A 212 -3.62 14.94 -7.41
C ALA A 212 -3.55 15.95 -8.57
N CYS A 213 -2.43 15.99 -9.30
CA CYS A 213 -2.21 16.95 -10.37
C CYS A 213 -3.18 16.72 -11.53
N GLU A 214 -4.12 17.63 -11.76
CA GLU A 214 -4.85 17.73 -13.04
C GLU A 214 -3.95 18.39 -14.10
N ALA A 215 -2.83 17.75 -14.45
CA ALA A 215 -2.09 18.19 -15.63
C ALA A 215 -3.04 18.12 -16.83
N LYS A 216 -2.85 18.92 -17.88
CA LYS A 216 -3.45 18.70 -19.21
C LYS A 216 -2.27 18.50 -20.15
N ASN A 217 -1.86 17.26 -20.38
CA ASN A 217 -0.71 16.92 -21.21
C ASN A 217 -1.23 16.50 -22.59
N HIS A 218 -0.85 17.27 -23.60
CA HIS A 218 -0.92 16.88 -25.00
C HIS A 218 0.23 15.93 -25.38
N ASP A 219 -0.01 15.16 -26.44
CA ASP A 219 0.83 14.08 -26.96
C ASP A 219 2.14 14.57 -27.59
N ALA A 220 3.14 14.95 -26.79
CA ALA A 220 4.50 15.12 -27.30
C ALA A 220 5.54 14.22 -26.59
N PRO A 221 6.55 13.71 -27.33
CA PRO A 221 7.71 13.02 -26.78
C PRO A 221 8.42 13.83 -25.69
N VAL A 222 8.87 13.18 -24.62
CA VAL A 222 9.91 13.71 -23.73
C VAL A 222 11.29 13.22 -24.16
N ALA A 223 12.28 14.10 -23.99
CA ALA A 223 13.70 13.87 -24.23
C ALA A 223 14.23 12.61 -23.53
N ALA A 224 15.23 12.00 -24.18
CA ALA A 224 15.81 10.71 -23.79
C ALA A 224 16.53 10.71 -22.42
N ASP A 225 16.79 11.88 -21.82
CA ASP A 225 17.42 12.01 -20.50
C ASP A 225 16.41 12.07 -19.34
N GLY A 226 15.10 12.10 -19.64
CA GLY A 226 14.03 12.16 -18.64
C GLY A 226 13.92 13.50 -17.91
N ILE A 227 14.60 14.55 -18.41
CA ILE A 227 14.54 15.90 -17.84
C ILE A 227 13.64 16.76 -18.73
N THR A 228 12.50 17.18 -18.21
CA THR A 228 11.57 18.04 -18.94
C THR A 228 12.22 19.40 -19.27
N THR A 229 12.43 19.65 -20.55
CA THR A 229 12.86 20.97 -21.03
C THR A 229 11.69 21.95 -21.05
N LEU A 230 11.99 23.25 -21.01
CA LEU A 230 10.99 24.30 -21.05
C LEU A 230 10.20 24.26 -22.36
N GLY A 231 10.84 23.98 -23.48
CA GLY A 231 10.19 23.84 -24.77
C GLY A 231 9.18 22.70 -24.80
N GLU A 232 9.56 21.52 -24.30
CA GLU A 232 8.66 20.36 -24.19
C GLU A 232 7.49 20.65 -23.27
N TRP A 233 7.74 21.23 -22.10
CA TRP A 233 6.69 21.56 -21.14
C TRP A 233 5.67 22.55 -21.71
N LEU A 234 6.14 23.63 -22.37
CA LEU A 234 5.25 24.62 -22.99
C LEU A 234 4.38 24.01 -24.09
N ALA A 235 4.94 23.10 -24.88
CA ALA A 235 4.21 22.38 -25.93
C ALA A 235 3.20 21.38 -25.33
N ASN A 236 3.62 20.62 -24.31
CA ASN A 236 2.80 19.58 -23.67
C ASN A 236 1.61 20.17 -22.92
N CYS A 237 1.79 21.29 -22.23
CA CYS A 237 0.71 21.88 -21.43
C CYS A 237 -0.16 22.87 -22.22
N ASP A 238 0.06 23.02 -23.54
CA ASP A 238 -0.61 23.99 -24.42
C ASP A 238 -0.66 25.38 -23.77
N ILE A 239 0.44 25.83 -23.15
CA ILE A 239 0.45 27.08 -22.37
C ILE A 239 0.46 28.28 -23.30
N MET A 240 1.11 28.13 -24.45
CA MET A 240 1.35 29.18 -25.43
C MET A 240 0.23 29.21 -26.48
N PRO A 241 -0.32 30.38 -26.82
CA PRO A 241 -1.28 30.50 -27.91
C PRO A 241 -0.64 30.21 -29.27
N GLN A 242 -1.44 29.79 -30.25
CA GLN A 242 -0.97 29.54 -31.62
C GLN A 242 -0.30 30.79 -32.21
N GLY A 243 0.86 30.60 -32.85
CA GLY A 243 1.63 31.71 -33.44
C GLY A 243 2.43 32.55 -32.44
N ALA A 244 2.52 32.13 -31.17
CA ALA A 244 3.36 32.80 -30.19
C ALA A 244 4.85 32.65 -30.52
N GLN A 245 5.60 33.76 -30.39
CA GLN A 245 7.06 33.78 -30.55
C GLN A 245 7.71 34.17 -29.22
N ILE A 246 8.54 33.28 -28.67
CA ILE A 246 9.26 33.54 -27.42
C ILE A 246 10.38 34.54 -27.69
N GLN A 247 10.43 35.61 -26.90
CA GLN A 247 11.37 36.71 -27.04
C GLN A 247 12.49 36.67 -26.01
N GLN A 248 12.16 36.25 -24.78
CA GLN A 248 13.12 36.25 -23.67
C GLN A 248 12.67 35.32 -22.55
N ILE A 249 13.64 34.75 -21.83
CA ILE A 249 13.43 34.16 -20.51
C ILE A 249 14.29 34.86 -19.46
N VAL A 250 13.76 34.90 -18.24
CA VAL A 250 14.46 35.33 -17.03
C VAL A 250 14.12 34.33 -15.94
N CYS A 251 15.12 33.70 -15.35
CA CYS A 251 14.99 32.70 -14.31
C CYS A 251 15.76 33.17 -13.07
N GLU A 252 15.14 33.05 -11.89
CA GLU A 252 15.71 33.50 -10.62
C GLU A 252 15.42 32.48 -9.53
N GLY A 253 16.42 32.13 -8.73
CA GLY A 253 16.28 31.33 -7.50
C GLY A 253 16.57 32.17 -6.26
N ASP A 254 15.96 31.86 -5.14
CA ASP A 254 16.17 32.55 -3.87
C ASP A 254 17.56 32.34 -3.25
N ASP A 255 18.31 31.36 -3.76
CA ASP A 255 19.71 31.10 -3.42
C ASP A 255 20.71 31.91 -4.27
N GLY A 256 20.21 32.86 -5.07
CA GLY A 256 21.02 33.74 -5.92
C GLY A 256 21.27 33.22 -7.33
N TYR A 257 20.67 32.09 -7.72
CA TYR A 257 20.65 31.65 -9.11
C TYR A 257 20.00 32.70 -10.03
N HIS A 258 20.64 33.01 -11.16
CA HIS A 258 20.10 33.91 -12.17
C HIS A 258 20.49 33.44 -13.57
N PHE A 259 19.50 33.39 -14.47
CA PHE A 259 19.70 33.05 -15.87
C PHE A 259 18.81 33.92 -16.77
N THR A 260 19.34 34.40 -17.89
CA THR A 260 18.53 35.07 -18.92
C THR A 260 19.05 34.76 -20.32
N SER A 261 18.13 34.58 -21.25
CA SER A 261 18.45 34.38 -22.67
C SER A 261 17.37 34.98 -23.56
N LYS A 262 17.78 35.36 -24.77
CA LYS A 262 16.90 35.74 -25.89
C LYS A 262 17.03 34.78 -27.08
N ASP A 263 17.91 33.79 -26.97
CA ASP A 263 18.15 32.80 -28.01
C ASP A 263 17.14 31.65 -27.87
N ILE A 264 16.38 31.38 -28.94
CA ILE A 264 15.25 30.44 -28.89
C ILE A 264 15.69 29.00 -28.63
N ASP A 265 16.83 28.58 -29.18
CA ASP A 265 17.34 27.21 -29.00
C ASP A 265 17.79 27.00 -27.55
N THR A 266 18.46 28.01 -26.97
CA THR A 266 18.83 28.01 -25.55
C THR A 266 17.60 28.02 -24.65
N ILE A 267 16.57 28.80 -25.00
CA ILE A 267 15.32 28.89 -24.22
C ILE A 267 14.57 27.55 -24.22
N THR A 268 14.41 26.94 -25.39
CA THR A 268 13.64 25.70 -25.53
C THR A 268 14.33 24.51 -24.90
N SER A 269 15.67 24.46 -24.93
CA SER A 269 16.48 23.42 -24.27
C SER A 269 16.72 23.66 -22.77
N TYR A 270 16.30 24.80 -22.22
CA TYR A 270 16.45 25.11 -20.80
C TYR A 270 15.70 24.10 -19.93
N ARG A 271 16.32 23.61 -18.85
CA ARG A 271 15.70 22.63 -17.95
C ARG A 271 14.73 23.32 -17.00
N LEU A 272 13.49 22.86 -16.93
CA LEU A 272 12.43 23.50 -16.15
C LEU A 272 12.78 23.60 -14.66
N THR A 273 13.47 22.60 -14.12
CA THR A 273 13.82 22.49 -12.70
C THR A 273 15.11 23.22 -12.33
N GLU A 274 15.92 23.63 -13.31
CA GLU A 274 17.25 24.21 -13.11
C GLU A 274 17.29 25.31 -12.03
N PRO A 275 16.33 26.25 -11.95
CA PRO A 275 16.39 27.29 -10.93
C PRO A 275 16.38 26.79 -9.48
N ILE A 276 15.86 25.58 -9.23
CA ILE A 276 15.88 24.94 -7.91
C ILE A 276 17.09 24.00 -7.77
N VAL A 277 17.40 23.22 -8.81
CA VAL A 277 18.36 22.10 -8.75
C VAL A 277 19.67 22.34 -9.51
N HIS A 278 20.02 23.59 -9.83
CA HIS A 278 21.21 23.97 -10.64
C HIS A 278 22.55 23.40 -10.15
N GLN A 279 22.64 22.94 -8.90
CA GLN A 279 23.83 22.30 -8.31
C GLN A 279 23.93 20.80 -8.66
N LEU A 280 23.57 20.41 -9.88
CA LEU A 280 23.53 19.01 -10.32
C LEU A 280 24.85 18.28 -10.09
N GLY A 281 24.80 17.16 -9.36
CA GLY A 281 25.96 16.31 -9.08
C GLY A 281 26.83 16.75 -7.90
N ALA A 282 26.40 17.73 -7.11
CA ALA A 282 26.94 17.95 -5.77
C ALA A 282 26.38 16.90 -4.79
N ASP A 283 27.16 16.52 -3.77
CA ASP A 283 26.72 15.57 -2.73
C ASP A 283 25.61 16.15 -1.82
N ASN A 284 25.45 17.48 -1.86
CA ASN A 284 24.53 18.23 -1.02
C ASN A 284 23.19 18.44 -1.72
N ALA A 285 22.12 18.47 -0.93
CA ALA A 285 20.79 18.79 -1.42
C ALA A 285 20.69 20.22 -1.97
N PRO A 286 19.77 20.48 -2.91
CA PRO A 286 19.55 21.81 -3.45
C PRO A 286 19.16 22.84 -2.37
N THR A 287 19.81 24.00 -2.40
CA THR A 287 19.63 25.06 -1.40
C THR A 287 18.46 25.98 -1.67
N ALA A 288 18.07 26.17 -2.94
CA ALA A 288 16.92 26.99 -3.28
C ALA A 288 15.63 26.40 -2.68
N GLU A 289 14.79 27.26 -2.06
CA GLU A 289 13.46 26.88 -1.59
C GLU A 289 12.39 27.32 -2.60
N THR A 290 12.61 28.44 -3.27
CA THR A 290 11.71 29.02 -4.24
C THR A 290 12.45 29.57 -5.44
N ALA A 291 11.81 29.52 -6.61
CA ALA A 291 12.34 30.11 -7.83
C ALA A 291 11.22 30.57 -8.76
N SER A 292 11.58 31.37 -9.76
CA SER A 292 10.66 31.82 -10.79
C SER A 292 11.28 31.74 -12.18
N ILE A 293 10.44 31.43 -13.17
CA ILE A 293 10.77 31.53 -14.60
C ILE A 293 9.75 32.47 -15.23
N LYS A 294 10.24 33.57 -15.79
CA LYS A 294 9.45 34.55 -16.53
C LYS A 294 9.76 34.42 -18.01
N ILE A 295 8.74 34.13 -18.80
CA ILE A 295 8.85 33.97 -20.26
C ILE A 295 8.11 35.13 -20.90
N ILE A 296 8.79 35.88 -21.75
CA ILE A 296 8.22 36.99 -22.51
C ILE A 296 8.02 36.52 -23.94
N PHE A 297 6.82 36.72 -24.49
CA PHE A 297 6.48 36.31 -25.86
C PHE A 297 5.60 37.33 -26.55
N THR A 298 5.49 37.24 -27.87
CA THR A 298 4.66 38.10 -28.73
C THR A 298 3.72 37.26 -29.58
N ILE A 299 2.61 37.87 -30.01
CA ILE A 299 1.63 37.26 -30.93
C ILE A 299 1.43 38.21 -32.11
N GLY A 300 1.47 37.67 -33.33
CA GLY A 300 1.31 38.45 -34.56
C GLY A 300 2.61 39.08 -35.07
N GLU A 301 2.52 39.78 -36.21
CA GLU A 301 3.67 40.32 -36.94
C GLU A 301 4.28 41.59 -36.30
N GLU A 302 3.56 42.28 -35.41
CA GLU A 302 4.07 43.47 -34.71
C GLU A 302 4.80 43.09 -33.41
N ALA A 303 6.09 42.79 -33.53
CA ALA A 303 6.95 42.27 -32.45
C ALA A 303 7.14 43.19 -31.22
N ASP A 304 6.83 44.49 -31.30
CA ASP A 304 7.16 45.44 -30.22
C ASP A 304 5.98 45.98 -29.41
N SER A 305 4.73 45.84 -29.89
CA SER A 305 3.54 46.40 -29.24
C SER A 305 2.76 45.38 -28.38
N ASN A 306 2.97 44.08 -28.56
CA ASN A 306 2.14 43.01 -27.96
C ASN A 306 2.94 42.01 -27.13
N LYS A 307 3.67 42.48 -26.11
CA LYS A 307 4.45 41.60 -25.21
C LYS A 307 3.54 41.02 -24.12
N HIS A 308 3.48 39.69 -24.08
CA HIS A 308 2.80 38.90 -23.06
C HIS A 308 3.82 38.22 -22.14
N THR A 309 3.37 37.76 -20.98
CA THR A 309 4.21 37.07 -20.01
C THR A 309 3.57 35.77 -19.54
N VAL A 310 4.38 34.72 -19.47
CA VAL A 310 4.12 33.53 -18.64
C VAL A 310 5.00 33.63 -17.40
N ILE A 311 4.39 33.47 -16.23
CA ILE A 311 5.11 33.35 -14.97
C ILE A 311 4.96 31.92 -14.50
N VAL A 312 6.10 31.28 -14.23
CA VAL A 312 6.18 29.96 -13.60
C VAL A 312 6.83 30.17 -12.24
N ALA A 313 6.14 29.79 -11.17
CA ALA A 313 6.66 29.76 -9.82
C ALA A 313 7.02 28.30 -9.47
N LEU A 314 8.23 28.13 -8.94
CA LEU A 314 8.76 26.86 -8.50
C LEU A 314 8.91 26.90 -6.98
N GLU A 315 8.42 25.88 -6.30
CA GLU A 315 8.55 25.72 -4.85
C GLU A 315 9.12 24.35 -4.55
N LYS A 316 10.15 24.29 -3.70
CA LYS A 316 10.66 23.04 -3.17
C LYS A 316 9.64 22.47 -2.18
N ALA A 317 8.88 21.47 -2.62
CA ALA A 317 7.83 20.86 -1.81
C ALA A 317 8.42 19.90 -0.76
N ALA A 318 9.41 19.11 -1.15
CA ALA A 318 10.12 18.19 -0.25
C ALA A 318 11.51 17.86 -0.80
N THR A 319 12.41 17.44 0.09
CA THR A 319 13.75 16.95 -0.24
C THR A 319 13.95 15.66 0.54
N ILE A 320 14.24 14.57 -0.16
CA ILE A 320 14.49 13.25 0.44
C ILE A 320 15.96 12.96 0.31
N ASP A 321 16.70 13.12 1.40
CA ASP A 321 18.16 12.97 1.37
C ASP A 321 18.62 11.52 1.16
N LYS A 322 17.83 10.56 1.64
CA LYS A 322 18.12 9.12 1.48
C LYS A 322 18.10 8.69 0.01
N ASP A 323 17.06 9.12 -0.71
CA ASP A 323 16.84 8.75 -2.11
C ASP A 323 17.37 9.80 -3.09
N LYS A 324 17.87 10.93 -2.57
CA LYS A 324 18.41 12.08 -3.31
C LYS A 324 17.40 12.68 -4.31
N VAL A 325 16.14 12.80 -3.88
CA VAL A 325 15.00 13.26 -4.70
C VAL A 325 14.36 14.54 -4.16
N THR A 326 14.28 15.60 -4.97
CA THR A 326 13.62 16.86 -4.62
C THR A 326 12.29 16.91 -5.33
N TYR A 327 11.20 17.04 -4.59
CA TYR A 327 9.90 17.33 -5.15
C TYR A 327 9.77 18.84 -5.35
N ILE A 328 9.42 19.23 -6.57
CA ILE A 328 9.28 20.62 -6.99
C ILE A 328 7.84 20.81 -7.46
N ARG A 329 7.13 21.71 -6.79
CA ARG A 329 5.82 22.19 -7.22
C ARG A 329 6.04 23.30 -8.24
N ILE A 330 5.36 23.19 -9.38
CA ILE A 330 5.38 24.09 -10.51
C ILE A 330 4.00 24.69 -10.65
N ASN A 331 3.86 25.99 -10.38
CA ASN A 331 2.65 26.76 -10.62
C ASN A 331 2.88 27.68 -11.81
N TYR A 332 1.92 27.81 -12.71
CA TYR A 332 2.07 28.73 -13.83
C TYR A 332 0.82 29.54 -14.09
N VAL A 333 1.02 30.74 -14.64
CA VAL A 333 -0.05 31.63 -15.09
C VAL A 333 0.39 32.39 -16.33
N THR A 334 -0.50 32.48 -17.32
CA THR A 334 -0.32 33.32 -18.50
C THR A 334 -1.11 34.62 -18.37
N SER A 335 -0.47 35.74 -18.70
CA SER A 335 -1.12 37.05 -18.66
C SER A 335 -2.19 37.17 -19.75
N ASN A 336 -3.40 37.54 -19.38
CA ASN A 336 -4.51 37.77 -20.32
C ASN A 336 -4.33 39.02 -21.22
N ARG A 337 -3.42 39.93 -20.87
CA ARG A 337 -3.26 41.24 -21.51
C ARG A 337 -1.79 41.51 -21.82
N ALA A 338 -1.53 42.05 -23.01
CA ALA A 338 -0.22 42.59 -23.36
C ALA A 338 0.14 43.79 -22.46
N ALA A 339 1.40 43.90 -22.07
CA ALA A 339 1.90 45.04 -21.33
C ALA A 339 2.03 46.26 -22.27
N THR A 340 0.96 47.04 -22.43
CA THR A 340 0.96 48.28 -23.23
C THR A 340 0.93 49.53 -22.34
N SER A 341 1.73 50.54 -22.69
CA SER A 341 1.82 51.81 -21.96
C SER A 341 0.65 52.77 -22.20
N THR A 342 -0.27 52.44 -23.11
CA THR A 342 -1.37 53.32 -23.54
C THR A 342 -2.70 52.56 -23.51
N ALA A 343 -3.45 52.77 -22.43
CA ALA A 343 -4.77 52.17 -22.24
C ALA A 343 -5.83 52.87 -23.11
N THR A 344 -6.21 52.24 -24.22
CA THR A 344 -7.53 52.42 -24.85
C THR A 344 -7.88 51.12 -25.56
N ARG A 345 -8.90 50.40 -25.05
CA ARG A 345 -9.52 49.17 -25.58
C ARG A 345 -8.65 48.34 -26.55
N ILE A 346 -8.01 47.31 -26.01
CA ILE A 346 -7.30 46.30 -26.80
C ILE A 346 -8.33 45.49 -27.61
N PRO A 347 -8.15 45.31 -28.93
CA PRO A 347 -9.01 44.46 -29.76
C PRO A 347 -9.05 43.02 -29.22
N ALA A 348 -10.20 42.33 -29.35
CA ALA A 348 -10.35 40.93 -28.93
C ALA A 348 -9.36 39.99 -29.65
N GLU A 349 -8.84 40.41 -30.81
CA GLU A 349 -7.86 39.69 -31.63
C GLU A 349 -6.46 39.59 -30.97
N VAL A 350 -6.15 40.42 -29.97
CA VAL A 350 -4.86 40.44 -29.24
C VAL A 350 -5.01 39.92 -27.79
N ALA A 351 -6.21 39.48 -27.41
CA ALA A 351 -6.47 38.93 -26.08
C ALA A 351 -6.06 37.46 -26.01
N VAL A 352 -5.25 37.10 -25.01
CA VAL A 352 -4.90 35.70 -24.72
C VAL A 352 -5.83 35.18 -23.65
N THR A 353 -6.42 34.02 -23.85
CA THR A 353 -7.16 33.33 -22.78
C THR A 353 -6.17 32.98 -21.66
N PRO A 354 -6.33 33.51 -20.43
CA PRO A 354 -5.43 33.19 -19.34
C PRO A 354 -5.53 31.70 -19.03
N LYS A 355 -4.37 31.06 -18.96
CA LYS A 355 -4.20 29.66 -18.56
C LYS A 355 -3.42 29.66 -17.26
N ALA A 356 -3.86 28.85 -16.31
CA ALA A 356 -3.15 28.59 -15.07
C ALA A 356 -3.23 27.11 -14.74
N GLY A 357 -2.22 26.62 -14.04
CA GLY A 357 -2.16 25.23 -13.61
C GLY A 357 -1.09 25.03 -12.54
N SER A 358 -1.14 23.86 -11.92
CA SER A 358 -0.18 23.42 -10.92
C SER A 358 0.18 21.96 -11.16
N MET A 359 1.46 21.62 -11.00
CA MET A 359 1.93 20.24 -11.00
C MET A 359 3.09 20.05 -10.03
N THR A 360 3.30 18.83 -9.53
CA THR A 360 4.46 18.48 -8.71
C THR A 360 5.26 17.38 -9.39
N ILE A 361 6.58 17.56 -9.49
CA ILE A 361 7.50 16.59 -10.10
C ILE A 361 8.64 16.26 -9.12
N GLY A 362 9.13 15.02 -9.14
CA GLY A 362 10.32 14.61 -8.41
C GLY A 362 11.58 14.71 -9.28
N PHE A 363 12.67 15.19 -8.70
CA PHE A 363 13.93 15.38 -9.40
C PHE A 363 15.09 14.71 -8.66
N ASP A 364 15.82 13.82 -9.33
CA ASP A 364 16.97 13.13 -8.75
C ASP A 364 18.25 13.97 -8.92
N TRP A 365 18.77 14.59 -7.85
CA TRP A 365 19.86 15.57 -7.97
C TRP A 365 21.28 14.97 -7.98
N THR A 366 21.43 13.67 -7.68
CA THR A 366 22.73 12.98 -7.70
C THR A 366 22.97 12.11 -8.96
N THR A 367 21.92 11.66 -9.65
CA THR A 367 22.01 10.41 -10.45
C THR A 367 22.10 10.57 -11.97
N GLY A 368 22.19 11.78 -12.53
CA GLY A 368 22.34 11.92 -14.00
C GLY A 368 23.47 11.06 -14.60
N LYS A 369 24.53 10.75 -13.82
CA LYS A 369 25.63 9.85 -14.20
C LYS A 369 25.54 8.42 -13.64
N ASN A 370 24.67 8.15 -12.66
CA ASN A 370 24.56 6.85 -12.00
C ASN A 370 23.39 6.00 -12.55
N LYS A 371 22.36 6.60 -13.16
CA LYS A 371 21.19 5.84 -13.65
C LYS A 371 21.55 4.77 -14.67
N GLN A 372 22.47 5.08 -15.58
CA GLN A 372 22.95 4.12 -16.58
C GLN A 372 23.77 3.00 -15.94
N ALA A 373 24.69 3.33 -15.03
CA ALA A 373 25.52 2.33 -14.35
C ALA A 373 24.70 1.37 -13.48
N GLU A 374 23.69 1.89 -12.78
CA GLU A 374 22.74 1.07 -12.03
C GLU A 374 21.95 0.14 -12.97
N PHE A 375 21.40 0.67 -14.04
CA PHE A 375 20.68 -0.13 -15.03
C PHE A 375 21.59 -1.22 -15.62
N ASP A 376 22.80 -0.86 -16.05
CA ASP A 376 23.75 -1.80 -16.65
C ASP A 376 24.06 -2.96 -15.70
N TYR A 377 24.27 -2.66 -14.41
CA TYR A 377 24.46 -3.66 -13.37
C TYR A 377 23.22 -4.55 -13.20
N MET A 378 22.04 -3.96 -13.01
CA MET A 378 20.81 -4.70 -12.72
C MET A 378 20.35 -5.56 -13.91
N TRP A 379 20.58 -5.08 -15.14
CA TRP A 379 20.26 -5.80 -16.36
C TRP A 379 21.25 -6.93 -16.66
N ALA A 380 22.53 -6.75 -16.33
CA ALA A 380 23.51 -7.84 -16.37
C ALA A 380 23.17 -8.92 -15.33
N ASP A 381 22.91 -8.52 -14.09
CA ASP A 381 22.53 -9.42 -12.99
C ASP A 381 21.25 -10.22 -13.31
N ALA A 382 20.24 -9.58 -13.92
CA ALA A 382 19.01 -10.27 -14.33
C ALA A 382 19.28 -11.40 -15.35
N ARG A 383 20.17 -11.17 -16.32
CA ARG A 383 20.56 -12.17 -17.32
C ARG A 383 21.47 -13.27 -16.77
N ASP A 384 22.32 -12.93 -15.82
CA ASP A 384 23.14 -13.91 -15.12
C ASP A 384 22.26 -14.85 -14.30
N LYS A 385 21.30 -14.31 -13.53
CA LYS A 385 20.28 -15.09 -12.81
C LYS A 385 19.43 -15.96 -13.74
N GLU A 386 19.07 -15.47 -14.93
CA GLU A 386 18.35 -16.25 -15.93
C GLU A 386 19.16 -17.46 -16.41
N ARG A 387 20.45 -17.25 -16.73
CA ARG A 387 21.36 -18.31 -17.18
C ARG A 387 21.59 -19.34 -16.09
N ASP A 388 21.72 -18.89 -14.85
CA ASP A 388 22.10 -19.72 -13.71
C ASP A 388 20.87 -20.36 -13.02
N GLY A 389 19.65 -20.03 -13.47
CA GLY A 389 18.39 -20.62 -13.00
C GLY A 389 17.82 -20.01 -11.72
N HIS A 390 18.39 -18.90 -11.23
CA HIS A 390 18.04 -18.21 -9.98
C HIS A 390 16.91 -17.17 -10.17
N ARG A 391 15.81 -17.56 -10.83
CA ARG A 391 14.69 -16.66 -11.17
C ARG A 391 13.89 -16.20 -9.96
N ASP A 392 13.97 -16.93 -8.85
CA ASP A 392 13.36 -16.62 -7.56
C ASP A 392 13.99 -15.40 -6.88
N GLU A 393 15.25 -15.09 -7.21
CA GLU A 393 16.00 -13.94 -6.68
C GLU A 393 15.81 -12.65 -7.47
N TRP A 394 14.93 -12.64 -8.47
CA TRP A 394 14.67 -11.42 -9.25
C TRP A 394 13.85 -10.41 -8.46
N THR A 395 14.31 -9.16 -8.50
CA THR A 395 13.48 -8.02 -8.12
C THR A 395 12.32 -7.84 -9.10
N ALA A 396 11.32 -7.05 -8.73
CA ALA A 396 10.17 -6.77 -9.60
C ALA A 396 10.61 -6.07 -10.90
N GLU A 397 11.60 -5.19 -10.83
CA GLU A 397 12.20 -4.52 -11.99
C GLU A 397 12.94 -5.52 -12.89
N GLN A 398 13.70 -6.47 -12.32
CA GLN A 398 14.44 -7.47 -13.08
C GLN A 398 13.51 -8.42 -13.85
N LYS A 399 12.41 -8.84 -13.22
CA LYS A 399 11.35 -9.62 -13.89
C LYS A 399 10.83 -8.92 -15.14
N LEU A 400 10.77 -7.58 -15.13
CA LEU A 400 10.25 -6.79 -16.25
C LEU A 400 11.21 -6.73 -17.44
N ILE A 401 12.53 -6.74 -17.21
CA ILE A 401 13.55 -6.44 -18.22
C ILE A 401 14.41 -7.62 -18.68
N HIS A 402 14.37 -8.76 -18.00
CA HIS A 402 15.27 -9.89 -18.24
C HIS A 402 15.24 -10.43 -19.69
N ASP A 403 14.08 -10.38 -20.35
CA ASP A 403 13.83 -10.90 -21.69
C ASP A 403 13.88 -9.83 -22.79
N LEU A 404 14.11 -8.56 -22.44
CA LEU A 404 14.28 -7.47 -23.39
C LEU A 404 15.69 -7.50 -23.98
N THR A 405 15.78 -7.50 -25.31
CA THR A 405 17.07 -7.53 -26.02
C THR A 405 17.56 -6.15 -26.46
N ASP A 406 16.66 -5.18 -26.60
CA ASP A 406 17.00 -3.79 -26.88
C ASP A 406 17.38 -3.08 -25.56
N PRO A 407 18.65 -2.64 -25.41
CA PRO A 407 19.11 -1.95 -24.20
C PRO A 407 18.30 -0.68 -23.89
N THR A 408 17.84 0.03 -24.91
CA THR A 408 17.12 1.30 -24.76
C THR A 408 15.70 1.04 -24.25
N LEU A 409 15.04 0.01 -24.76
CA LEU A 409 13.71 -0.39 -24.25
C LEU A 409 13.82 -0.95 -22.84
N ALA A 410 14.85 -1.76 -22.56
CA ALA A 410 15.11 -2.28 -21.23
C ALA A 410 15.38 -1.16 -20.21
N TYR A 411 16.18 -0.16 -20.57
CA TYR A 411 16.46 1.01 -19.72
C TYR A 411 15.18 1.77 -19.36
N ASN A 412 14.36 2.07 -20.37
CA ASN A 412 13.12 2.82 -20.15
C ASN A 412 12.08 2.00 -19.36
N MET A 413 11.96 0.69 -19.61
CA MET A 413 11.09 -0.17 -18.81
C MET A 413 11.55 -0.25 -17.36
N TYR A 414 12.85 -0.40 -17.11
CA TYR A 414 13.42 -0.43 -15.76
C TYR A 414 13.13 0.86 -14.99
N TRP A 415 13.52 2.01 -15.54
CA TRP A 415 13.36 3.30 -14.86
C TRP A 415 11.91 3.72 -14.73
N GLY A 416 11.09 3.50 -15.77
CA GLY A 416 9.66 3.76 -15.70
C GLY A 416 9.00 2.99 -14.56
N TYR A 417 9.30 1.70 -14.43
CA TYR A 417 8.70 0.88 -13.38
C TYR A 417 9.19 1.24 -11.98
N LYS A 418 10.51 1.47 -11.83
CA LYS A 418 11.09 1.93 -10.57
C LYS A 418 10.48 3.25 -10.10
N LEU A 419 10.32 4.22 -11.00
CA LEU A 419 9.69 5.52 -10.71
C LEU A 419 8.19 5.37 -10.38
N MET A 420 7.48 4.48 -11.06
CA MET A 420 6.09 4.18 -10.78
C MET A 420 5.90 3.60 -9.36
N LEU A 421 6.79 2.70 -8.92
CA LEU A 421 6.79 2.18 -7.55
C LEU A 421 7.05 3.28 -6.50
N GLN A 422 7.82 4.31 -6.88
CA GLN A 422 8.06 5.52 -6.08
C GLN A 422 6.91 6.55 -6.16
N LYS A 423 5.79 6.22 -6.82
CA LYS A 423 4.65 7.11 -7.07
C LYS A 423 5.01 8.37 -7.88
N ARG A 424 6.12 8.34 -8.62
CA ARG A 424 6.56 9.41 -9.53
C ARG A 424 5.98 9.17 -10.92
N PHE A 425 4.65 9.23 -10.99
CA PHE A 425 3.89 8.81 -12.16
C PHE A 425 4.15 9.67 -13.38
N TYR A 426 4.40 10.98 -13.21
CA TYR A 426 4.67 11.87 -14.34
C TYR A 426 5.98 11.47 -15.04
N GLU A 427 7.06 11.28 -14.29
CA GLU A 427 8.36 10.88 -14.79
C GLU A 427 8.33 9.45 -15.36
N ALA A 428 7.64 8.54 -14.67
CA ALA A 428 7.42 7.17 -15.13
C ALA A 428 6.70 7.15 -16.49
N SER A 429 5.68 7.99 -16.68
CA SER A 429 4.93 8.04 -17.94
C SER A 429 5.80 8.41 -19.14
N GLN A 430 6.86 9.21 -18.96
CA GLN A 430 7.78 9.58 -20.04
C GLN A 430 8.57 8.38 -20.55
N HIS A 431 9.09 7.56 -19.64
CA HIS A 431 9.79 6.34 -20.01
C HIS A 431 8.87 5.34 -20.71
N PHE A 432 7.66 5.14 -20.18
CA PHE A 432 6.70 4.21 -20.79
C PHE A 432 6.17 4.71 -22.13
N GLU A 433 6.01 6.02 -22.33
CA GLU A 433 5.59 6.57 -23.61
C GLU A 433 6.64 6.35 -24.70
N TYR A 434 7.94 6.44 -24.35
CA TYR A 434 9.01 6.07 -25.27
C TYR A 434 8.88 4.60 -25.70
N VAL A 435 8.76 3.68 -24.74
CA VAL A 435 8.63 2.24 -25.01
C VAL A 435 7.39 1.95 -25.86
N TRP A 436 6.26 2.55 -25.51
CA TRP A 436 5.02 2.41 -26.27
C TRP A 436 5.19 2.88 -27.71
N ARG A 437 5.81 4.04 -27.94
CA ARG A 437 6.02 4.59 -29.29
C ARG A 437 6.87 3.66 -30.15
N GLN A 438 7.98 3.16 -29.61
CA GLN A 438 8.85 2.22 -30.32
C GLN A 438 8.13 0.92 -30.65
N ASN A 439 7.41 0.34 -29.69
CA ASN A 439 6.64 -0.88 -29.90
C ASN A 439 5.51 -0.68 -30.93
N ASN A 440 4.75 0.42 -30.82
CA ASN A 440 3.67 0.75 -31.75
C ASN A 440 4.18 0.95 -33.18
N GLU A 441 5.29 1.69 -33.36
CA GLU A 441 5.91 1.85 -34.68
C GLU A 441 6.39 0.51 -35.25
N HIS A 442 7.02 -0.33 -34.43
CA HIS A 442 7.49 -1.65 -34.84
C HIS A 442 6.33 -2.54 -35.31
N ILE A 443 5.28 -2.66 -34.49
CA ILE A 443 4.08 -3.45 -34.79
C ILE A 443 3.41 -2.92 -36.06
N LYS A 444 3.28 -1.60 -36.20
CA LYS A 444 2.66 -0.96 -37.38
C LYS A 444 3.43 -1.25 -38.67
N ARG A 445 4.77 -1.18 -38.64
CA ARG A 445 5.60 -1.32 -39.85
C ARG A 445 5.86 -2.78 -40.23
N ASN A 446 6.11 -3.62 -39.23
CA ASN A 446 6.61 -4.98 -39.46
C ASN A 446 5.58 -6.07 -39.17
N GLY A 447 4.46 -5.70 -38.53
CA GLY A 447 3.59 -6.66 -37.86
C GLY A 447 4.26 -7.27 -36.64
N GLU A 448 3.48 -7.93 -35.79
CA GLU A 448 4.03 -8.72 -34.68
C GLU A 448 3.15 -9.96 -34.45
N LYS A 449 3.80 -11.12 -34.29
CA LYS A 449 3.13 -12.42 -34.08
C LYS A 449 3.53 -13.08 -32.76
N SER A 450 4.57 -12.57 -32.09
CA SER A 450 5.02 -13.08 -30.81
C SER A 450 4.07 -12.68 -29.70
N HIS A 451 3.45 -13.67 -29.07
CA HIS A 451 2.61 -13.46 -27.88
C HIS A 451 3.39 -12.76 -26.76
N ALA A 452 4.66 -13.12 -26.55
CA ALA A 452 5.50 -12.50 -25.51
C ALA A 452 5.71 -11.00 -25.75
N LYS A 453 5.90 -10.58 -27.01
CA LYS A 453 6.05 -9.16 -27.34
C LYS A 453 4.72 -8.40 -27.24
N TRP A 454 3.61 -9.03 -27.61
CA TRP A 454 2.28 -8.48 -27.36
C TRP A 454 2.01 -8.31 -25.86
N GLN A 455 2.42 -9.28 -25.04
CA GLN A 455 2.32 -9.15 -23.58
C GLN A 455 3.09 -7.93 -23.09
N LYS A 456 4.34 -7.70 -23.54
CA LYS A 456 5.11 -6.51 -23.18
C LYS A 456 4.46 -5.20 -23.65
N PHE A 457 3.83 -5.21 -24.83
CA PHE A 457 3.05 -4.07 -25.30
C PHE A 457 1.86 -3.80 -24.36
N TYR A 458 1.11 -4.82 -23.97
CA TYR A 458 0.02 -4.70 -22.99
C TYR A 458 0.50 -4.24 -21.62
N ASP A 459 1.61 -4.79 -21.11
CA ASP A 459 2.22 -4.35 -19.85
C ASP A 459 2.60 -2.86 -19.92
N THR A 460 3.15 -2.41 -21.05
CA THR A 460 3.48 -0.98 -21.27
C THR A 460 2.22 -0.11 -21.28
N CYS A 461 1.17 -0.53 -22.00
CA CYS A 461 -0.12 0.18 -22.02
C CYS A 461 -0.77 0.25 -20.63
N PHE A 462 -0.68 -0.83 -19.86
CA PHE A 462 -1.16 -0.87 -18.48
C PHE A 462 -0.39 0.12 -17.61
N MET A 463 0.94 0.06 -17.59
CA MET A 463 1.76 0.95 -16.77
C MET A 463 1.57 2.43 -17.16
N LEU A 464 1.51 2.73 -18.46
CA LEU A 464 1.28 4.09 -18.96
C LEU A 464 -0.13 4.58 -18.60
N GLY A 465 -1.15 3.72 -18.74
CA GLY A 465 -2.52 3.99 -18.34
C GLY A 465 -2.65 4.25 -16.83
N THR A 466 -2.00 3.45 -16.00
CA THR A 466 -1.93 3.64 -14.54
C THR A 466 -1.23 4.95 -14.19
N CYS A 467 -0.12 5.28 -14.87
CA CYS A 467 0.55 6.57 -14.63
C CYS A 467 -0.39 7.74 -14.94
N TYR A 468 -1.03 7.74 -16.11
CA TYR A 468 -1.96 8.82 -16.48
C TYR A 468 -3.19 8.89 -15.57
N LEU A 469 -3.72 7.75 -15.12
CA LEU A 469 -4.80 7.69 -14.13
C LEU A 469 -4.40 8.41 -12.84
N ASN A 470 -3.21 8.08 -12.31
CA ASN A 470 -2.70 8.68 -11.08
C ASN A 470 -2.22 10.12 -11.25
N ILE A 471 -2.27 10.72 -12.44
CA ILE A 471 -2.02 12.16 -12.67
C ILE A 471 -3.33 12.82 -13.17
N GLY A 472 -4.50 12.25 -12.86
CA GLY A 472 -5.80 12.81 -13.26
C GLY A 472 -6.07 12.91 -14.77
N GLN A 473 -5.25 12.31 -15.64
CA GLN A 473 -5.37 12.37 -17.10
C GLN A 473 -6.29 11.29 -17.64
N TYR A 474 -7.55 11.29 -17.21
CA TYR A 474 -8.42 10.12 -17.42
C TYR A 474 -8.65 9.78 -18.91
N TYR A 475 -8.77 10.76 -19.81
CA TYR A 475 -8.94 10.47 -21.25
C TYR A 475 -7.69 9.83 -21.88
N LYS A 476 -6.50 10.30 -21.49
CA LYS A 476 -5.23 9.76 -21.97
C LYS A 476 -4.97 8.38 -21.35
N ALA A 477 -5.28 8.20 -20.06
CA ALA A 477 -5.26 6.90 -19.41
C ALA A 477 -6.16 5.91 -20.14
N PHE A 478 -7.42 6.28 -20.43
CA PHE A 478 -8.37 5.45 -21.15
C PHE A 478 -7.86 5.06 -22.55
N TYR A 479 -7.23 5.99 -23.27
CA TYR A 479 -6.65 5.71 -24.60
C TYR A 479 -5.66 4.53 -24.60
N TYR A 480 -4.86 4.37 -23.55
CA TYR A 480 -3.95 3.24 -23.42
C TYR A 480 -4.63 2.01 -22.83
N LEU A 481 -5.47 2.18 -21.81
CA LEU A 481 -6.14 1.09 -21.10
C LEU A 481 -7.15 0.33 -21.98
N GLN A 482 -7.79 0.97 -22.95
CA GLN A 482 -8.70 0.29 -23.89
C GLN A 482 -7.99 -0.81 -24.71
N ASN A 483 -6.66 -0.74 -24.88
CA ASN A 483 -5.89 -1.79 -25.56
C ASN A 483 -5.84 -3.10 -24.75
N LEU A 484 -6.28 -3.07 -23.48
CA LEU A 484 -6.33 -4.20 -22.57
C LEU A 484 -7.73 -4.83 -22.48
N GLU A 485 -8.71 -4.30 -23.24
CA GLU A 485 -10.06 -4.85 -23.29
C GLU A 485 -10.05 -6.32 -23.75
N GLY A 486 -10.83 -7.15 -23.07
CA GLY A 486 -10.89 -8.60 -23.32
C GLY A 486 -9.82 -9.42 -22.58
N SER A 487 -8.88 -8.79 -21.87
CA SER A 487 -7.99 -9.50 -20.94
C SER A 487 -8.74 -9.93 -19.67
N SER A 488 -8.46 -11.13 -19.18
CA SER A 488 -9.01 -11.64 -17.92
C SER A 488 -8.23 -11.18 -16.68
N HIS A 489 -7.26 -10.26 -16.84
CA HIS A 489 -6.41 -9.83 -15.73
C HIS A 489 -7.16 -8.85 -14.79
N PRO A 490 -7.39 -9.18 -13.51
CA PRO A 490 -8.20 -8.38 -12.58
C PRO A 490 -7.76 -6.91 -12.45
N GLN A 491 -6.45 -6.69 -12.40
CA GLN A 491 -5.90 -5.33 -12.26
C GLN A 491 -6.19 -4.42 -13.46
N TYR A 492 -6.35 -4.99 -14.66
CA TYR A 492 -6.67 -4.20 -15.86
C TYR A 492 -8.11 -3.70 -15.76
N ALA A 493 -9.06 -4.58 -15.40
CA ALA A 493 -10.45 -4.22 -15.16
C ALA A 493 -10.58 -3.15 -14.05
N ARG A 494 -9.87 -3.35 -12.92
CA ARG A 494 -9.84 -2.41 -11.81
C ARG A 494 -9.39 -1.01 -12.24
N THR A 495 -8.30 -0.94 -12.99
CA THR A 495 -7.69 0.33 -13.44
C THR A 495 -8.57 1.03 -14.47
N THR A 496 -9.15 0.29 -15.42
CA THR A 496 -10.06 0.84 -16.43
C THR A 496 -11.33 1.40 -15.79
N ILE A 497 -11.93 0.69 -14.83
CA ILE A 497 -13.12 1.16 -14.12
C ILE A 497 -12.79 2.40 -13.29
N ALA A 498 -11.70 2.39 -12.53
CA ALA A 498 -11.24 3.56 -11.78
C ALA A 498 -11.02 4.78 -12.69
N CYS A 499 -10.49 4.56 -13.90
CA CYS A 499 -10.32 5.60 -14.90
C CYS A 499 -11.65 6.18 -15.40
N LEU A 500 -12.64 5.33 -15.70
CA LEU A 500 -13.96 5.77 -16.15
C LEU A 500 -14.72 6.51 -15.03
N MET A 501 -14.62 6.02 -13.79
CA MET A 501 -15.16 6.66 -12.60
C MET A 501 -14.54 8.05 -12.39
N GLY A 502 -13.22 8.16 -12.41
CA GLY A 502 -12.51 9.43 -12.27
C GLY A 502 -12.84 10.44 -13.38
N ALA A 503 -13.03 9.95 -14.62
CA ALA A 503 -13.48 10.76 -15.76
C ALA A 503 -14.94 11.23 -15.65
N LYS A 504 -15.73 10.67 -14.71
CA LYS A 504 -17.19 10.81 -14.66
C LYS A 504 -17.85 10.40 -15.99
N ASP A 505 -17.32 9.36 -16.62
CA ASP A 505 -17.77 8.88 -17.92
C ASP A 505 -18.96 7.95 -17.77
N TYR A 506 -20.00 8.12 -18.60
CA TYR A 506 -21.21 7.31 -18.56
C TYR A 506 -20.94 5.80 -18.78
N ARG A 507 -19.84 5.47 -19.46
CA ARG A 507 -19.43 4.07 -19.71
C ARG A 507 -19.01 3.35 -18.43
N ALA A 508 -18.74 4.06 -17.33
CA ALA A 508 -18.40 3.47 -16.05
C ALA A 508 -19.46 2.47 -15.57
N GLN A 509 -20.75 2.81 -15.71
CA GLN A 509 -21.85 1.94 -15.31
C GLN A 509 -21.79 0.59 -16.03
N HIS A 510 -21.72 0.62 -17.36
CA HIS A 510 -21.69 -0.58 -18.17
C HIS A 510 -20.44 -1.44 -17.88
N ALA A 511 -19.29 -0.80 -17.66
CA ALA A 511 -18.06 -1.50 -17.30
C ALA A 511 -18.17 -2.20 -15.92
N ILE A 512 -18.78 -1.54 -14.92
CA ILE A 512 -19.03 -2.09 -13.59
C ILE A 512 -19.98 -3.29 -13.70
N GLU A 513 -21.13 -3.14 -14.35
CA GLU A 513 -22.16 -4.17 -14.49
C GLU A 513 -21.64 -5.41 -15.23
N ASN A 514 -20.92 -5.22 -16.34
CA ASN A 514 -20.33 -6.32 -17.10
C ASN A 514 -19.27 -7.07 -16.28
N CYS A 515 -18.43 -6.34 -15.55
CA CYS A 515 -17.40 -6.93 -14.72
C CYS A 515 -18.01 -7.70 -13.54
N GLN A 516 -19.02 -7.11 -12.89
CA GLN A 516 -19.77 -7.76 -11.81
C GLN A 516 -20.38 -9.08 -12.28
N THR A 517 -21.07 -9.08 -13.41
CA THR A 517 -21.70 -10.28 -14.00
C THR A 517 -20.66 -11.38 -14.23
N GLN A 518 -19.52 -11.06 -14.86
CA GLN A 518 -18.45 -12.03 -15.13
C GLN A 518 -17.85 -12.62 -13.85
N ILE A 519 -17.66 -11.79 -12.80
CA ILE A 519 -17.11 -12.24 -11.53
C ILE A 519 -18.09 -13.14 -10.80
N GLU A 520 -19.37 -12.75 -10.73
CA GLU A 520 -20.42 -13.52 -10.06
C GLU A 520 -20.64 -14.87 -10.74
N GLU A 521 -20.67 -14.91 -12.07
CA GLU A 521 -20.73 -16.16 -12.83
C GLU A 521 -19.52 -17.06 -12.51
N ARG A 522 -18.30 -16.48 -12.48
CA ARG A 522 -17.09 -17.24 -12.18
C ARG A 522 -17.06 -17.79 -10.75
N ILE A 523 -17.47 -16.99 -9.76
CA ILE A 523 -17.58 -17.41 -8.36
C ILE A 523 -18.62 -18.54 -8.24
N LYS A 524 -19.75 -18.41 -8.93
CA LYS A 524 -20.81 -19.43 -8.95
C LYS A 524 -20.32 -20.74 -9.56
N GLU A 525 -19.60 -20.70 -10.67
CA GLU A 525 -18.99 -21.89 -11.29
C GLU A 525 -18.01 -22.58 -10.33
N LEU A 526 -17.13 -21.82 -9.69
CA LEU A 526 -16.15 -22.35 -8.73
C LEU A 526 -16.87 -22.99 -7.54
N THR A 527 -17.88 -22.32 -6.99
CA THR A 527 -18.68 -22.83 -5.88
C THR A 527 -19.44 -24.11 -6.27
N GLN A 528 -20.02 -24.16 -7.47
CA GLN A 528 -20.72 -25.34 -7.99
C GLN A 528 -19.80 -26.53 -8.25
N THR A 529 -18.52 -26.27 -8.54
CA THR A 529 -17.50 -27.29 -8.75
C THR A 529 -16.71 -27.62 -7.48
N GLU A 530 -17.14 -27.11 -6.32
CA GLU A 530 -16.48 -27.25 -5.02
C GLU A 530 -15.00 -26.81 -5.04
N GLN A 531 -14.67 -25.86 -5.93
CA GLN A 531 -13.35 -25.25 -6.01
C GLN A 531 -13.29 -24.02 -5.12
N GLU A 532 -12.14 -23.84 -4.45
CA GLU A 532 -11.87 -22.65 -3.66
C GLU A 532 -11.87 -21.40 -4.56
N VAL A 533 -12.55 -20.35 -4.10
CA VAL A 533 -12.58 -19.07 -4.81
C VAL A 533 -11.25 -18.34 -4.55
N PRO A 534 -10.47 -18.00 -5.59
CA PRO A 534 -9.20 -17.33 -5.39
C PRO A 534 -9.35 -15.96 -4.70
N PRO A 535 -8.45 -15.59 -3.77
CA PRO A 535 -8.52 -14.30 -3.07
C PRO A 535 -8.60 -13.08 -4.00
N TYR A 536 -7.81 -13.08 -5.08
CA TYR A 536 -7.81 -11.98 -6.05
C TYR A 536 -9.18 -11.73 -6.72
N LEU A 537 -10.02 -12.78 -6.80
CA LEU A 537 -11.35 -12.69 -7.42
C LEU A 537 -12.35 -12.08 -6.43
N LEU A 538 -12.22 -12.42 -5.14
CA LEU A 538 -12.98 -11.79 -4.04
C LEU A 538 -12.58 -10.31 -3.89
N ASP A 539 -11.29 -10.00 -3.95
CA ASP A 539 -10.80 -8.61 -3.91
C ASP A 539 -11.38 -7.76 -5.04
N LEU A 540 -11.45 -8.34 -6.25
CA LEU A 540 -12.06 -7.67 -7.39
C LEU A 540 -13.57 -7.53 -7.20
N TYR A 541 -14.26 -8.56 -6.69
CA TYR A 541 -15.68 -8.51 -6.39
C TYR A 541 -16.02 -7.38 -5.41
N HIS A 542 -15.31 -7.28 -4.29
CA HIS A 542 -15.47 -6.22 -3.30
C HIS A 542 -15.22 -4.84 -3.92
N PHE A 543 -14.13 -4.70 -4.70
CA PHE A 543 -13.85 -3.46 -5.41
C PHE A 543 -15.01 -3.02 -6.32
N ILE A 544 -15.58 -3.95 -7.09
CA ILE A 544 -16.69 -3.66 -8.02
C ILE A 544 -17.95 -3.25 -7.27
N LYS A 545 -18.30 -3.94 -6.17
CA LYS A 545 -19.44 -3.56 -5.32
C LYS A 545 -19.30 -2.16 -4.75
N CYS A 546 -18.16 -1.84 -4.15
CA CYS A 546 -17.91 -0.51 -3.60
C CYS A 546 -17.99 0.59 -4.67
N ASN A 547 -17.46 0.32 -5.88
CA ASN A 547 -17.56 1.28 -7.00
C ASN A 547 -18.98 1.41 -7.55
N SER A 548 -19.78 0.33 -7.56
CA SER A 548 -21.20 0.38 -7.93
C SER A 548 -21.99 1.29 -6.98
N VAL A 549 -21.79 1.13 -5.66
CA VAL A 549 -22.37 2.02 -4.65
C VAL A 549 -21.91 3.47 -4.85
N THR A 550 -20.61 3.68 -5.03
CA THR A 550 -20.03 5.02 -5.23
C THR A 550 -20.63 5.69 -6.47
N PHE A 551 -20.72 4.97 -7.58
CA PHE A 551 -21.32 5.44 -8.82
C PHE A 551 -22.78 5.85 -8.62
N ASN A 552 -23.57 5.03 -7.94
CA ASN A 552 -24.98 5.33 -7.66
C ASN A 552 -25.13 6.57 -6.76
N ILE A 553 -24.27 6.73 -5.74
CA ILE A 553 -24.27 7.93 -4.89
C ILE A 553 -23.93 9.18 -5.71
N GLU A 554 -22.89 9.13 -6.55
CA GLU A 554 -22.45 10.28 -7.35
C GLU A 554 -23.49 10.72 -8.41
N ASN A 555 -24.29 9.78 -8.92
CA ASN A 555 -25.36 10.03 -9.88
C ASN A 555 -26.74 10.23 -9.23
N ALA A 556 -26.80 10.37 -7.90
CA ALA A 556 -28.02 10.58 -7.11
C ALA A 556 -29.06 9.43 -7.16
N HIS A 557 -28.64 8.22 -7.53
CA HIS A 557 -29.41 6.97 -7.42
C HIS A 557 -29.33 6.41 -5.99
N TYR A 558 -29.81 7.19 -5.03
CA TYR A 558 -29.63 6.91 -3.60
C TYR A 558 -30.37 5.67 -3.11
N ASN A 559 -31.48 5.29 -3.76
CA ASN A 559 -32.28 4.15 -3.33
C ASN A 559 -31.55 2.85 -3.66
N GLU A 560 -31.03 2.77 -4.88
CA GLU A 560 -30.22 1.67 -5.40
C GLU A 560 -28.95 1.51 -4.56
N ALA A 561 -28.23 2.62 -4.29
CA ALA A 561 -27.06 2.60 -3.43
C ALA A 561 -27.36 2.12 -2.00
N GLU A 562 -28.47 2.57 -1.41
CA GLU A 562 -28.89 2.18 -0.07
C GLU A 562 -29.27 0.70 0.02
N GLU A 563 -29.95 0.15 -1.00
CA GLU A 563 -30.28 -1.26 -1.09
C GLU A 563 -29.01 -2.12 -1.12
N THR A 564 -28.07 -1.80 -2.00
CA THR A 564 -26.77 -2.49 -2.07
C THR A 564 -26.01 -2.40 -0.75
N CYS A 565 -25.96 -1.22 -0.10
CA CYS A 565 -25.29 -1.08 1.20
C CYS A 565 -25.93 -1.94 2.29
N LYS A 566 -27.26 -2.05 2.33
CA LYS A 566 -27.97 -2.92 3.29
C LYS A 566 -27.67 -4.40 3.08
N GLU A 567 -27.42 -4.81 1.84
CA GLU A 567 -26.93 -6.16 1.54
C GLU A 567 -25.49 -6.36 2.00
N MET A 568 -24.61 -5.38 1.74
CA MET A 568 -23.21 -5.40 2.18
C MET A 568 -23.06 -5.49 3.70
N LEU A 569 -23.98 -4.91 4.49
CA LEU A 569 -24.00 -5.04 5.96
C LEU A 569 -24.15 -6.48 6.48
N LYS A 570 -24.61 -7.42 5.64
CA LYS A 570 -24.72 -8.84 6.00
C LYS A 570 -23.36 -9.57 5.91
N ASN A 571 -22.39 -8.99 5.23
CA ASN A 571 -21.02 -9.50 5.10
C ASN A 571 -20.08 -8.71 6.03
N SER A 572 -19.14 -9.39 6.72
CA SER A 572 -18.23 -8.72 7.67
C SER A 572 -17.29 -7.72 7.01
N ASP A 573 -16.80 -8.04 5.82
CA ASP A 573 -15.64 -7.38 5.22
C ASP A 573 -15.98 -6.03 4.58
N GLU A 574 -17.26 -5.79 4.30
CA GLU A 574 -17.76 -4.60 3.60
C GLU A 574 -18.54 -3.64 4.52
N LYS A 575 -18.60 -3.96 5.82
CA LYS A 575 -19.50 -3.31 6.78
C LYS A 575 -19.16 -1.84 7.00
N ASP A 576 -17.90 -1.50 7.18
CA ASP A 576 -17.47 -0.12 7.46
C ASP A 576 -17.74 0.80 6.27
N PHE A 577 -17.39 0.36 5.05
CA PHE A 577 -17.71 1.08 3.82
C PHE A 577 -19.22 1.28 3.65
N ALA A 578 -20.03 0.26 3.92
CA ALA A 578 -21.48 0.34 3.82
C ALA A 578 -22.06 1.34 4.84
N LEU A 579 -21.56 1.36 6.08
CA LEU A 579 -21.97 2.32 7.11
C LEU A 579 -21.65 3.76 6.71
N ASP A 580 -20.42 4.01 6.25
CA ASP A 580 -19.98 5.34 5.80
C ASP A 580 -20.80 5.83 4.60
N SER A 581 -21.05 4.93 3.64
CA SER A 581 -21.86 5.21 2.46
C SER A 581 -23.31 5.53 2.81
N LEU A 582 -23.91 4.79 3.75
CA LEU A 582 -25.26 5.06 4.26
C LEU A 582 -25.34 6.41 4.97
N ALA A 583 -24.34 6.76 5.79
CA ALA A 583 -24.24 8.06 6.45
C ALA A 583 -24.13 9.20 5.42
N LYS A 584 -23.31 9.02 4.37
CA LYS A 584 -23.19 9.96 3.25
C LYS A 584 -24.51 10.15 2.51
N ILE A 585 -25.23 9.07 2.19
CA ILE A 585 -26.56 9.13 1.55
C ILE A 585 -27.55 9.91 2.41
N GLN A 586 -27.59 9.66 3.73
CA GLN A 586 -28.45 10.39 4.66
C GLN A 586 -28.13 11.89 4.67
N SER A 587 -26.85 12.27 4.71
CA SER A 587 -26.43 13.67 4.62
C SER A 587 -26.89 14.32 3.31
N LEU A 588 -26.67 13.66 2.17
CA LEU A 588 -27.03 14.18 0.85
C LEU A 588 -28.54 14.36 0.66
N ARG A 589 -29.36 13.45 1.24
CA ARG A 589 -30.83 13.58 1.25
C ARG A 589 -31.28 14.77 2.11
N ASN A 590 -30.65 14.98 3.26
CA ASN A 590 -30.95 16.11 4.15
C ASN A 590 -30.56 17.47 3.53
N GLU A 591 -29.53 17.51 2.67
CA GLU A 591 -29.11 18.69 1.92
C GLU A 591 -30.00 19.04 0.71
N GLY A 592 -31.05 18.25 0.43
CA GLY A 592 -31.99 18.53 -0.67
C GLY A 592 -31.43 18.29 -2.08
N LYS A 593 -30.33 17.54 -2.22
CA LYS A 593 -29.74 17.13 -3.52
C LYS A 593 -30.35 15.85 -4.10
N ALA A 594 -31.58 15.51 -3.72
CA ALA A 594 -32.31 14.39 -4.29
C ALA A 594 -33.12 14.86 -5.50
N LEU A 595 -32.87 14.26 -6.67
CA LEU A 595 -33.79 14.37 -7.79
C LEU A 595 -35.13 13.72 -7.42
N PRO A 596 -36.27 14.25 -7.91
CA PRO A 596 -37.58 13.69 -7.62
C PRO A 596 -37.68 12.30 -8.29
N THR A 597 -37.85 11.26 -7.47
CA THR A 597 -38.16 9.90 -7.93
C THR A 597 -39.38 9.92 -8.84
N GLU A 598 -39.25 9.30 -10.01
CA GLU A 598 -40.34 9.07 -10.96
C GLU A 598 -41.51 8.35 -10.29
N SER A 599 -42.67 8.98 -10.41
CA SER A 599 -44.03 8.46 -10.31
C SER A 599 -44.28 7.22 -9.43
N GLN A 600 -44.88 7.48 -8.27
CA GLN A 600 -45.88 6.56 -7.72
C GLN A 600 -46.92 6.25 -8.80
N SER A 601 -47.14 4.96 -9.04
CA SER A 601 -48.29 4.44 -9.77
C SER A 601 -49.58 5.02 -9.17
N THR A 602 -50.15 6.03 -9.81
CA THR A 602 -51.53 6.42 -9.52
C THR A 602 -52.44 5.33 -10.08
N SER A 603 -52.93 4.47 -9.19
CA SER A 603 -54.12 3.68 -9.42
C SER A 603 -55.26 4.63 -9.75
N SER A 604 -55.73 4.58 -11.00
CA SER A 604 -56.96 5.24 -11.42
C SER A 604 -58.14 4.48 -10.82
N ASP A 605 -58.58 4.86 -9.62
CA ASP A 605 -59.95 4.60 -9.19
C ASP A 605 -60.82 5.78 -9.61
N ILE A 606 -61.56 5.53 -10.69
CA ILE A 606 -62.70 6.31 -11.13
C ILE A 606 -63.84 5.99 -10.16
N GLN A 607 -64.35 6.99 -9.43
CA GLN A 607 -65.74 6.99 -8.95
C GLN A 607 -66.23 8.41 -8.65
N GLU A 608 -67.16 8.84 -9.52
CA GLU A 608 -68.40 9.62 -9.28
C GLU A 608 -68.41 10.68 -8.16
N ASP A 609 -68.42 11.96 -8.55
CA ASP A 609 -69.64 12.79 -8.65
C ASP A 609 -69.37 14.11 -9.42
#